data_AF-A0A1G1HYC4-F1
#
_entry.id   AF-A0A1G1HYC4-F1
#
_cell.length_a   1.000
_cell.length_b   1.000
_cell.length_c   1.000
_cell.angle_alpha   90.00
_cell.angle_beta   90.00
_cell.angle_gamma   90.00
#
_symmetry.space_group_name_H-M   'P 1'
#
loop_
_entity.id
_entity.type
_entity.pdbx_description
1 polymer ?
#
loop_
_entity_poly.entity_id
_entity_poly.type
_entity_poly.pdbx_seq_one_letter_code
_entity_poly.pdbx_strand_id
1 'polypeptide(L)'
;MVRAKNAIPDSGEQWLREISEAYADAREAIPFGDLLGTPFDEGDLFHLAPSVALKFRGLPMTEAKIRRVTEASLASYVANREEHEATLNDPRLSFAFCYLASHFGLGLLSVPELEAIMRYVEENEAELERPIEDATSP
;
A
#
# COMPACT_ATOMS: atom_id res chain seq x y z
N MET A 1 5.20 -19.57 -4.34
CA MET A 1 4.67 -18.38 -5.01
C MET A 1 3.17 -18.32 -4.77
N VAL A 2 2.66 -17.22 -4.22
CA VAL A 2 1.20 -17.07 -4.01
C VAL A 2 0.56 -16.72 -5.36
N ARG A 3 -0.62 -17.29 -5.67
CA ARG A 3 -1.39 -16.89 -6.86
C ARG A 3 -2.47 -15.90 -6.44
N ALA A 4 -2.32 -14.64 -6.84
CA ALA A 4 -3.37 -13.64 -6.66
C ALA A 4 -4.60 -14.00 -7.51
N LYS A 5 -5.79 -13.66 -7.00
CA LYS A 5 -7.04 -13.83 -7.78
C LYS A 5 -7.28 -12.64 -8.70
N ASN A 6 -6.94 -11.45 -8.22
CA ASN A 6 -7.06 -10.21 -8.97
C ASN A 6 -5.70 -9.87 -9.59
N ALA A 7 -5.72 -9.30 -10.80
CA ALA A 7 -4.53 -8.95 -11.57
C ALA A 7 -3.64 -7.96 -10.81
N ILE A 8 -2.33 -8.09 -10.98
CA ILE A 8 -1.36 -7.15 -10.45
C ILE A 8 -1.16 -6.05 -11.50
N PRO A 9 -1.12 -4.76 -11.11
CA PRO A 9 -0.78 -3.69 -12.02
C PRO A 9 0.56 -3.94 -12.73
N ASP A 10 0.62 -3.63 -14.03
CA ASP A 10 1.80 -3.88 -14.87
C ASP A 10 2.57 -2.61 -15.26
N SER A 11 2.11 -1.44 -14.81
CA SER A 11 2.74 -0.14 -15.05
C SER A 11 2.71 0.74 -13.81
N GLY A 12 3.66 1.69 -13.72
CA GLY A 12 3.70 2.65 -12.61
C GLY A 12 2.41 3.47 -12.47
N GLU A 13 1.78 3.83 -13.60
CA GLU A 13 0.51 4.55 -13.62
C GLU A 13 -0.65 3.73 -13.06
N GLN A 14 -0.72 2.43 -13.38
CA GLN A 14 -1.72 1.53 -12.79
C GLN A 14 -1.45 1.30 -11.30
N TRP A 15 -0.18 1.23 -10.90
CA TRP A 15 0.19 1.16 -9.48
C TRP A 15 -0.22 2.42 -8.71
N LEU A 16 0.00 3.62 -9.25
CA LEU A 16 -0.46 4.87 -8.62
C LEU A 16 -1.98 4.88 -8.39
N ARG A 17 -2.75 4.51 -9.43
CA ARG A 17 -4.21 4.39 -9.31
C ARG A 17 -4.62 3.42 -8.22
N GLU A 18 -4.07 2.21 -8.26
CA GLU A 18 -4.43 1.19 -7.28
C GLU A 18 -4.02 1.58 -5.85
N ILE A 19 -2.86 2.21 -5.67
CA ILE A 19 -2.42 2.70 -4.36
C ILE A 19 -3.35 3.79 -3.85
N SER A 20 -3.82 4.69 -4.71
CA SER A 20 -4.81 5.72 -4.34
C SER A 20 -6.15 5.09 -3.91
N GLU A 21 -6.65 4.09 -4.65
CA GLU A 21 -7.85 3.33 -4.29
C GLU A 21 -7.67 2.57 -2.97
N ALA A 22 -6.52 1.92 -2.79
CA ALA A 22 -6.19 1.18 -1.57
C ALA A 22 -6.06 2.12 -0.36
N TYR A 23 -5.50 3.32 -0.54
CA TYR A 23 -5.41 4.33 0.50
C TYR A 23 -6.81 4.85 0.87
N ALA A 24 -7.67 5.13 -0.12
CA ALA A 24 -9.06 5.50 0.11
C ALA A 24 -9.83 4.42 0.86
N ASP A 25 -9.65 3.14 0.49
CA ASP A 25 -10.24 1.99 1.20
C ASP A 25 -9.78 1.92 2.67
N ALA A 26 -8.49 2.19 2.92
CA ALA A 26 -7.96 2.24 4.28
C ALA A 26 -8.56 3.40 5.09
N ARG A 27 -8.76 4.57 4.47
CA ARG A 27 -9.35 5.75 5.12
C ARG A 27 -10.77 5.51 5.62
N GLU A 28 -11.52 4.59 5.00
CA GLU A 28 -12.85 4.20 5.49
C GLU A 28 -12.80 3.62 6.92
N ALA A 29 -11.64 3.16 7.40
CA ALA A 29 -11.45 2.69 8.76
C ALA A 29 -11.39 3.82 9.81
N ILE A 30 -11.04 5.06 9.41
CA ILE A 30 -10.81 6.19 10.33
C ILE A 30 -12.00 6.46 11.27
N PRO A 31 -13.25 6.57 10.77
CA PRO A 31 -14.40 6.82 11.64
C PRO A 31 -14.66 5.75 12.71
N PHE A 32 -14.08 4.55 12.55
CA PHE A 32 -14.22 3.46 13.51
C PHE A 32 -13.14 3.47 14.61
N GLY A 33 -12.04 4.23 14.45
CA GLY A 33 -11.00 4.35 15.48
C GLY A 33 -11.52 4.95 16.78
N ASP A 34 -12.25 6.07 16.66
CA ASP A 34 -12.91 6.73 17.79
C ASP A 34 -13.89 5.80 18.53
N LEU A 35 -14.61 4.96 17.77
CA LEU A 35 -15.56 3.99 18.34
C LEU A 35 -14.87 2.92 19.19
N LEU A 36 -13.62 2.58 18.86
CA LEU A 36 -12.82 1.57 19.55
C LEU A 36 -11.89 2.18 20.63
N GLY A 37 -11.96 3.50 20.86
CA GLY A 37 -11.18 4.19 21.88
C GLY A 37 -9.68 4.25 21.59
N THR A 38 -9.28 4.00 20.34
CA THR A 38 -7.89 4.14 19.88
C THR A 38 -7.87 5.24 18.82
N PRO A 39 -7.29 6.41 19.11
CA PRO A 39 -7.10 7.44 18.09
C PRO A 39 -6.40 6.80 16.89
N PHE A 40 -6.99 6.96 15.72
CA PHE A 40 -6.53 6.37 14.47
C PHE A 40 -6.73 7.41 13.38
N ASP A 41 -5.64 7.92 12.83
CA ASP A 41 -5.65 9.00 11.83
C ASP A 41 -4.96 8.59 10.53
N GLU A 42 -4.80 9.53 9.59
CA GLU A 42 -4.17 9.25 8.30
C GLU A 42 -2.72 8.73 8.45
N GLY A 43 -1.99 9.24 9.44
CA GLY A 43 -0.62 8.82 9.75
C GLY A 43 -0.53 7.36 10.17
N ASP A 44 -1.62 6.75 10.65
CA ASP A 44 -1.66 5.35 11.08
C ASP A 44 -2.06 4.37 9.97
N LEU A 45 -2.53 4.87 8.81
CA LEU A 45 -3.11 4.04 7.75
C LEU A 45 -2.13 3.02 7.17
N PHE A 46 -0.82 3.29 7.20
CA PHE A 46 0.19 2.37 6.69
C PHE A 46 0.16 1.01 7.43
N HIS A 47 -0.34 0.97 8.67
CA HIS A 47 -0.56 -0.27 9.40
C HIS A 47 -1.64 -1.18 8.77
N LEU A 48 -2.58 -0.61 8.02
CA LEU A 48 -3.64 -1.35 7.31
C LEU A 48 -3.19 -1.88 5.96
N ALA A 49 -2.13 -1.32 5.36
CA ALA A 49 -1.67 -1.66 4.02
C ALA A 49 -1.48 -3.18 3.77
N PRO A 50 -0.93 -4.00 4.71
CA PRO A 50 -0.87 -5.45 4.53
C PRO A 50 -2.23 -6.13 4.34
N SER A 51 -3.22 -5.73 5.14
CA SER A 51 -4.58 -6.27 5.06
C SER A 51 -5.28 -5.81 3.79
N VAL A 52 -5.10 -4.55 3.41
CA VAL A 52 -5.64 -3.99 2.16
C VAL A 52 -5.02 -4.69 0.95
N ALA A 53 -3.70 -4.95 0.93
CA ALA A 53 -3.04 -5.70 -0.12
C ALA A 53 -3.62 -7.12 -0.26
N LEU A 54 -3.87 -7.82 0.85
CA LEU A 54 -4.52 -9.13 0.81
C LEU A 54 -5.94 -9.04 0.21
N LYS A 55 -6.72 -8.04 0.60
CA LYS A 55 -8.07 -7.77 0.07
C LYS A 55 -8.02 -7.52 -1.44
N PHE A 56 -7.16 -6.60 -1.89
CA PHE A 56 -7.01 -6.22 -3.30
C PHE A 56 -6.52 -7.39 -4.16
N ARG A 57 -5.68 -8.29 -3.62
CA ARG A 57 -5.27 -9.52 -4.32
C ARG A 57 -6.32 -10.65 -4.26
N GLY A 58 -7.43 -10.47 -3.56
CA GLY A 58 -8.48 -11.48 -3.37
C GLY A 58 -8.02 -12.69 -2.53
N LEU A 59 -7.06 -12.47 -1.63
CA LEU A 59 -6.44 -13.50 -0.80
C LEU A 59 -7.09 -13.56 0.59
N PRO A 60 -7.14 -14.76 1.21
CA PRO A 60 -7.71 -14.90 2.54
C PRO A 60 -6.81 -14.24 3.60
N MET A 61 -7.45 -13.55 4.55
CA MET A 61 -6.82 -12.89 5.72
C MET A 61 -6.55 -13.88 6.86
N THR A 62 -5.73 -14.89 6.61
CA THR A 62 -5.28 -15.80 7.68
C THR A 62 -4.15 -15.14 8.49
N GLU A 63 -4.10 -15.34 9.81
CA GLU A 63 -3.03 -14.80 10.67
C GLU A 63 -1.62 -15.05 10.12
N ALA A 64 -1.34 -16.26 9.64
CA ALA A 64 -0.04 -16.61 9.07
C ALA A 64 0.34 -15.76 7.84
N LYS A 65 -0.65 -15.38 7.02
CA LYS A 65 -0.43 -14.52 5.85
C LYS A 65 -0.25 -13.07 6.25
N ILE A 66 -1.11 -12.56 7.14
CA ILE A 66 -0.98 -11.19 7.67
C ILE A 66 0.42 -11.03 8.27
N ARG A 67 0.82 -11.94 9.17
CA ARG A 67 2.13 -11.92 9.82
C ARG A 67 3.28 -11.91 8.81
N ARG A 68 3.26 -12.80 7.81
CA ARG A 68 4.32 -12.85 6.77
C ARG A 68 4.42 -11.54 6.00
N VAL A 69 3.29 -10.97 5.61
CA VAL A 69 3.22 -9.75 4.82
C VAL A 69 3.68 -8.56 5.66
N THR A 70 3.24 -8.47 6.91
CA THR A 70 3.69 -7.45 7.87
C THR A 70 5.19 -7.55 8.16
N GLU A 71 5.74 -8.74 8.39
CA GLU A 71 7.18 -8.94 8.62
C GLU A 71 8.01 -8.49 7.42
N ALA A 72 7.57 -8.81 6.20
CA ALA A 72 8.24 -8.37 4.98
C ALA A 72 8.15 -6.85 4.78
N SER A 73 6.97 -6.26 5.01
CA SER A 73 6.76 -4.82 4.89
C SER A 73 7.60 -4.03 5.89
N LEU A 74 7.67 -4.49 7.13
CA LEU A 74 8.47 -3.85 8.18
C LEU A 74 9.98 -4.01 7.95
N ALA A 75 10.44 -5.19 7.54
CA ALA A 75 11.85 -5.40 7.22
C ALA A 75 12.31 -4.53 6.05
N SER A 76 11.47 -4.39 5.01
CA SER A 76 11.73 -3.53 3.87
C SER A 76 11.69 -2.04 4.27
N TYR A 77 10.74 -1.64 5.11
CA TYR A 77 10.61 -0.26 5.60
C TYR A 77 11.84 0.15 6.42
N VAL A 78 12.24 -0.67 7.39
CA VAL A 78 13.42 -0.37 8.23
C VAL A 78 14.71 -0.27 7.41
N ALA A 79 14.87 -1.11 6.39
CA ALA A 79 16.07 -1.10 5.55
C ALA A 79 16.20 0.18 4.69
N ASN A 80 15.08 0.80 4.31
CA ASN A 80 15.07 1.97 3.41
C ASN A 80 14.75 3.29 4.13
N ARG A 81 14.39 3.24 5.43
CA ARG A 81 13.94 4.41 6.20
C ARG A 81 15.02 5.49 6.36
N GLU A 82 16.30 5.11 6.44
CA GLU A 82 17.40 6.06 6.57
C GLU A 82 17.68 6.84 5.27
N GLU A 83 17.39 6.24 4.11
CA GLU A 83 17.58 6.88 2.79
C GLU A 83 16.35 7.68 2.34
N HIS A 84 15.16 7.34 2.85
CA HIS A 84 13.86 7.91 2.43
C HIS A 84 13.09 8.61 3.57
N GLU A 85 13.78 9.08 4.62
CA GLU A 85 13.16 9.65 5.84
C GLU A 85 12.20 10.82 5.53
N ALA A 86 12.55 11.69 4.57
CA ALA A 86 11.70 12.81 4.17
C ALA A 86 10.41 12.35 3.49
N THR A 87 10.49 11.33 2.61
CA THR A 87 9.37 10.74 1.88
C THR A 87 8.37 10.09 2.84
N LEU A 88 8.85 9.43 3.90
CA LEU A 88 7.98 8.70 4.83
C LEU A 88 7.23 9.60 5.83
N ASN A 89 7.47 10.92 5.83
CA ASN A 89 6.67 11.87 6.59
C ASN A 89 5.30 12.14 5.95
N ASP A 90 5.12 11.80 4.67
CA ASP A 90 3.80 11.81 4.04
C ASP A 90 3.06 10.48 4.34
N PRO A 91 1.88 10.53 5.00
CA PRO A 91 1.10 9.34 5.30
C PRO A 91 0.78 8.46 4.08
N ARG A 92 0.59 9.08 2.91
CA ARG A 92 0.27 8.39 1.65
C ARG A 92 1.47 7.62 1.13
N LEU A 93 2.66 8.23 1.17
CA LEU A 93 3.88 7.56 0.75
C LEU A 93 4.29 6.45 1.73
N SER A 94 4.10 6.68 3.03
CA SER A 94 4.23 5.62 4.04
C SER A 94 3.28 4.45 3.77
N PHE A 95 2.01 4.74 3.44
CA PHE A 95 1.06 3.70 3.05
C PHE A 95 1.48 2.98 1.75
N ALA A 96 1.82 3.72 0.70
CA ALA A 96 2.25 3.20 -0.59
C ALA A 96 3.45 2.26 -0.43
N PHE A 97 4.43 2.67 0.38
CA PHE A 97 5.58 1.85 0.73
C PHE A 97 5.14 0.53 1.36
N CYS A 98 4.36 0.59 2.44
CA CYS A 98 3.91 -0.62 3.13
C CYS A 98 3.01 -1.50 2.24
N TYR A 99 2.25 -0.91 1.33
CA TYR A 99 1.40 -1.62 0.38
C TYR A 99 2.25 -2.38 -0.67
N LEU A 100 3.27 -1.74 -1.24
CA LEU A 100 4.17 -2.39 -2.20
C LEU A 100 5.04 -3.46 -1.52
N ALA A 101 5.58 -3.16 -0.34
CA ALA A 101 6.36 -4.12 0.43
C ALA A 101 5.53 -5.34 0.85
N SER A 102 4.21 -5.16 1.01
CA SER A 102 3.27 -6.26 1.23
C SER A 102 3.19 -7.20 0.01
N HIS A 103 3.16 -6.64 -1.20
CA HIS A 103 3.18 -7.43 -2.44
C HIS A 103 4.52 -8.17 -2.62
N PHE A 104 5.64 -7.54 -2.26
CA PHE A 104 6.93 -8.21 -2.18
C PHE A 104 6.92 -9.39 -1.18
N GLY A 105 6.38 -9.19 0.03
CA GLY A 105 6.24 -10.26 1.04
C GLY A 105 5.37 -11.45 0.61
N LEU A 106 4.39 -11.20 -0.26
CA LEU A 106 3.57 -12.22 -0.92
C LEU A 106 4.32 -12.95 -2.05
N GLY A 107 5.50 -12.46 -2.44
CA GLY A 107 6.28 -12.94 -3.59
C GLY A 107 5.61 -12.60 -4.92
N LEU A 108 4.88 -11.47 -4.97
CA LEU A 108 4.21 -10.95 -6.16
C LEU A 108 5.04 -9.88 -6.88
N LEU A 109 5.99 -9.28 -6.17
CA LEU A 109 7.01 -8.37 -6.70
C LEU A 109 8.39 -8.92 -6.36
N SER A 110 9.34 -8.68 -7.25
CA SER A 110 10.78 -8.77 -6.98
C SER A 110 11.32 -7.44 -6.44
N VAL A 111 12.56 -7.44 -5.96
CA VAL A 111 13.22 -6.21 -5.47
C VAL A 111 13.35 -5.15 -6.58
N PRO A 112 13.82 -5.46 -7.80
CA PRO A 112 13.93 -4.45 -8.85
C PRO A 112 12.58 -3.85 -9.27
N GLU A 113 11.52 -4.65 -9.28
CA GLU A 113 10.16 -4.16 -9.56
C GLU A 113 9.69 -3.23 -8.45
N LEU A 114 9.87 -3.63 -7.18
CA LEU A 114 9.54 -2.79 -6.01
C LEU A 114 10.24 -1.43 -6.07
N GLU A 115 11.55 -1.40 -6.28
CA GLU A 115 12.34 -0.17 -6.36
C GLU A 115 11.91 0.73 -7.54
N ALA A 116 11.62 0.13 -8.70
CA ALA A 116 11.18 0.88 -9.88
C ALA A 116 9.80 1.52 -9.65
N ILE A 117 8.86 0.77 -9.06
CA ILE A 117 7.52 1.27 -8.76
C ILE A 117 7.60 2.35 -7.68
N MET A 118 8.37 2.12 -6.61
CA MET A 118 8.50 3.08 -5.52
C MET A 118 9.04 4.41 -6.01
N ARG A 119 10.12 4.40 -6.80
CA ARG A 119 10.67 5.62 -7.42
C ARG A 119 9.64 6.35 -8.27
N TYR A 120 8.88 5.61 -9.08
CA TYR A 120 7.83 6.20 -9.89
C TYR A 120 6.74 6.84 -9.03
N VAL A 121 6.33 6.20 -7.94
CA VAL A 121 5.35 6.75 -6.99
C VAL A 121 5.87 8.01 -6.32
N GLU A 122 7.13 8.04 -5.87
CA GLU A 122 7.77 9.21 -5.28
C GLU A 122 7.84 10.39 -6.26
N GLU A 123 8.24 10.13 -7.52
CA GLU A 123 8.30 11.16 -8.57
C GLU A 123 6.94 11.74 -8.97
N ASN A 124 5.84 11.05 -8.63
CA ASN A 124 4.47 11.40 -9.00
C ASN A 124 3.54 11.47 -7.77
N GLU A 125 4.08 11.75 -6.59
CA GLU A 125 3.35 11.72 -5.31
C GLU A 125 2.07 12.58 -5.31
N ALA A 126 2.09 13.69 -6.05
CA ALA A 126 0.95 14.60 -6.17
C ALA A 126 -0.30 13.95 -6.80
N GLU A 127 -0.12 12.89 -7.60
CA GLU A 127 -1.23 12.17 -8.22
C GLU A 127 -1.95 11.22 -7.24
N LEU A 128 -1.37 10.96 -6.06
CA LEU A 128 -2.05 10.23 -4.98
C LEU A 128 -3.21 11.04 -4.37
N GLU A 129 -3.29 12.35 -4.62
CA GLU A 129 -4.38 13.24 -4.15
C GLU A 129 -5.61 13.24 -5.04
N ARG A 130 -5.45 12.90 -6.32
CA ARG A 130 -6.52 13.10 -7.28
C ARG A 130 -7.60 12.06 -7.06
N PRO A 131 -8.87 12.49 -6.86
CA PRO A 131 -10.00 11.60 -7.10
C PRO A 131 -9.79 11.04 -8.50
N ILE A 132 -9.82 9.72 -8.61
CA ILE A 132 -9.81 9.07 -9.91
C ILE A 132 -11.13 9.52 -10.55
N GLU A 133 -11.06 10.54 -11.41
CA GLU A 133 -12.15 10.84 -12.31
C GLU A 133 -12.35 9.57 -13.11
N ASP A 134 -13.48 8.91 -12.86
CA ASP A 134 -13.93 7.79 -13.65
C ASP A 134 -13.72 8.16 -15.11
N ALA A 135 -12.84 7.41 -15.79
CA ALA A 135 -12.81 7.36 -17.25
C ALA A 135 -14.08 6.66 -17.73
N THR A 136 -15.24 7.21 -17.39
CA THR A 136 -16.53 6.91 -17.97
C THR A 136 -17.05 8.20 -18.54
N SER A 137 -16.74 8.45 -19.80
CA SER A 137 -17.61 9.22 -20.67
C SER A 137 -17.67 8.51 -22.04
N PRO A 138 -18.87 8.45 -22.64
CA PRO A 138 -19.33 7.43 -23.59
C PRO A 138 -18.64 7.45 -24.96
#